data_AF-A0A928U5M3-F1
#
_entry.id   AF-A0A928U5M3-F1
#
_cell.length_a   1.000
_cell.length_b   1.000
_cell.length_c   1.000
_cell.angle_alpha   90.00
_cell.angle_beta   90.00
_cell.angle_gamma   90.00
#
_symmetry.space_group_name_H-M   'P 1'
#
loop_
_entity.id
_entity.type
_entity.pdbx_description
1 polymer ?
#
loop_
_entity_poly.entity_id
_entity_poly.type
_entity_poly.pdbx_seq_one_letter_code
_entity_poly.pdbx_strand_id
1 'polypeptide(L)'
;MNSFADYREEGHHWITLASGEFYPDILADAVALYEPVLVLFKKLLLTSESSQRLLLQIAEVESQWMRIQLCRVFRKYVSPATPVEMLKKKRQAQQINAQFGWDFRAIQEVQAAFMSRPLPDEALCAILWEYKSRGQKGYDLTDRFFIMFRAQFPDLYIDSPQRAGRDIRLGNAIKDYTNPDRPVDFVVYNAAGDQVIAIGLARYDSDRGGAQEDDRTGGYKNCANEVLNYAQKNGLGLKMLFINDGPGLLLGSMWHDYAALEQSWPGKIMVLTLRMVPGRLTREWLER
;
A
#
# COMPACT_ATOMS: atom_id res chain seq x y z
N MET A 1 14.87 22.02 -17.85
CA MET A 1 14.70 20.98 -16.81
C MET A 1 14.23 19.72 -17.51
N ASN A 2 14.92 18.60 -17.31
CA ASN A 2 14.54 17.34 -17.96
C ASN A 2 13.16 16.88 -17.44
N SER A 3 12.33 16.42 -18.36
CA SER A 3 11.07 15.73 -18.10
C SER A 3 11.32 14.28 -17.65
N PHE A 4 10.29 13.60 -17.13
CA PHE A 4 10.38 12.21 -16.69
C PHE A 4 10.64 11.28 -17.88
N ALA A 5 10.13 11.64 -19.06
CA ALA A 5 10.37 10.91 -20.30
C ALA A 5 11.87 10.81 -20.63
N ASP A 6 12.64 11.87 -20.34
CA ASP A 6 14.04 11.99 -20.73
C ASP A 6 14.96 11.03 -19.96
N TYR A 7 14.51 10.50 -18.83
CA TYR A 7 15.28 9.55 -18.01
C TYR A 7 15.07 8.08 -18.41
N ARG A 8 14.25 7.80 -19.43
CA ARG A 8 13.81 6.45 -19.78
C ARG A 8 14.96 5.53 -20.22
N GLU A 9 15.85 6.01 -21.07
CA GLU A 9 16.94 5.19 -21.63
C GLU A 9 17.84 4.62 -20.52
N GLU A 10 18.03 5.40 -19.45
CA GLU A 10 18.80 5.02 -18.28
C GLU A 10 17.91 4.71 -17.07
N GLY A 11 16.64 4.34 -17.27
CA GLY A 11 15.65 4.27 -16.20
C GLY A 11 16.05 3.38 -15.02
N HIS A 12 16.84 2.33 -15.28
CA HIS A 12 17.38 1.43 -14.26
C HIS A 12 18.33 2.11 -13.26
N HIS A 13 19.01 3.20 -13.65
CA HIS A 13 19.82 4.02 -12.75
C HIS A 13 18.97 4.91 -11.83
N TRP A 14 17.73 5.19 -12.25
CA TRP A 14 16.85 6.14 -11.57
C TRP A 14 15.85 5.49 -10.63
N ILE A 15 15.71 4.17 -10.62
CA ILE A 15 14.85 3.45 -9.68
C ILE A 15 15.60 2.96 -8.43
N THR A 16 14.84 2.73 -7.37
CA THR A 16 15.31 2.14 -6.11
C THR A 16 14.76 0.72 -5.98
N LEU A 17 15.64 -0.26 -5.80
CA LEU A 17 15.23 -1.62 -5.46
C LEU A 17 15.10 -1.75 -3.94
N ALA A 18 13.91 -2.09 -3.47
CA ALA A 18 13.70 -2.50 -2.10
C ALA A 18 14.38 -3.85 -1.84
N SER A 19 15.21 -3.94 -0.80
CA SER A 19 15.79 -5.20 -0.34
C SER A 19 14.69 -6.17 0.06
N GLY A 20 14.80 -7.43 -0.40
CA GLY A 20 13.98 -8.55 0.04
C GLY A 20 14.80 -9.51 0.90
N GLU A 21 14.13 -10.31 1.71
CA GLU A 21 14.74 -11.45 2.39
C GLU A 21 14.79 -12.64 1.41
N PHE A 22 15.86 -13.44 1.46
CA PHE A 22 16.01 -14.59 0.57
C PHE A 22 15.27 -15.82 1.11
N TYR A 23 14.71 -16.61 0.19
CA TYR A 23 14.34 -17.99 0.48
C TYR A 23 15.56 -18.89 0.18
N PRO A 24 15.90 -19.89 1.03
CA PRO A 24 15.18 -20.34 2.22
C PRO A 24 15.60 -19.66 3.54
N ASP A 25 16.46 -18.64 3.53
CA ASP A 25 17.06 -18.03 4.72
C ASP A 25 16.03 -17.56 5.77
N ILE A 26 14.83 -17.17 5.35
CA ILE A 26 13.71 -16.77 6.24
C ILE A 26 13.07 -17.93 7.01
N LEU A 27 13.30 -19.19 6.63
CA LEU A 27 12.46 -20.32 7.08
C LEU A 27 12.53 -20.54 8.59
N ALA A 28 13.71 -20.46 9.20
CA ALA A 28 13.87 -20.67 10.63
C ALA A 28 13.04 -19.66 11.43
N ASP A 29 13.11 -18.37 11.07
CA ASP A 29 12.34 -17.32 11.72
C ASP A 29 10.84 -17.42 11.42
N ALA A 30 10.49 -17.80 10.19
CA ALA A 30 9.09 -17.99 9.80
C ALA A 30 8.43 -19.12 10.59
N VAL A 31 9.12 -20.25 10.74
CA VAL A 31 8.67 -21.38 11.55
C VAL A 31 8.52 -20.96 13.01
N ALA A 32 9.55 -20.33 13.59
CA ALA A 32 9.50 -19.87 14.98
C ALA A 32 8.35 -18.90 15.24
N LEU A 33 8.04 -18.02 14.28
CA LEU A 33 6.96 -17.06 14.38
C LEU A 33 5.57 -17.70 14.25
N TYR A 34 5.39 -18.65 13.34
CA TYR A 34 4.06 -19.16 12.96
C TYR A 34 3.69 -20.51 13.58
N GLU A 35 4.65 -21.27 14.11
CA GLU A 35 4.35 -22.53 14.81
C GLU A 35 3.28 -22.36 15.91
N PRO A 36 3.36 -21.37 16.82
CA PRO A 36 2.32 -21.17 17.84
C PRO A 36 0.93 -20.90 17.25
N VAL A 37 0.87 -20.26 16.08
CA VAL A 37 -0.37 -20.01 15.34
C VAL A 37 -0.95 -21.32 14.84
N LEU A 38 -0.13 -22.18 14.24
CA LEU A 38 -0.57 -23.47 13.70
C LEU A 38 -1.01 -24.43 14.80
N VAL A 39 -0.32 -24.43 15.95
CA VAL A 39 -0.73 -25.20 17.14
C VAL A 39 -2.10 -24.76 17.64
N LEU A 40 -2.32 -23.43 17.77
CA LEU A 40 -3.61 -22.92 18.22
C LEU A 40 -4.71 -23.19 17.18
N PHE A 41 -4.42 -23.01 15.89
CA PHE A 41 -5.37 -23.32 14.82
C PHE A 41 -5.80 -24.79 14.88
N LYS A 42 -4.86 -25.72 15.05
CA LYS A 42 -5.14 -27.16 15.22
C LYS A 42 -6.09 -27.41 16.38
N LYS A 43 -5.87 -26.77 17.52
CA LYS A 43 -6.73 -26.91 18.70
C LYS A 43 -8.16 -26.45 18.39
N LEU A 44 -8.33 -25.26 17.84
CA LEU A 44 -9.65 -24.73 17.48
C LEU A 44 -10.36 -25.60 16.43
N LEU A 45 -9.59 -26.07 15.44
CA LEU A 45 -10.07 -26.90 14.34
C LEU A 45 -10.62 -28.25 14.83
N LEU A 46 -9.96 -28.87 15.80
CA LEU A 46 -10.40 -30.14 16.40
C LEU A 46 -11.65 -29.98 17.28
N THR A 47 -11.84 -28.81 17.89
CA THR A 47 -12.99 -28.55 18.78
C THR A 47 -14.19 -27.93 18.06
N SER A 48 -14.06 -27.60 16.78
CA SER A 48 -15.12 -26.98 16.00
C SER A 48 -15.97 -28.03 15.29
N GLU A 49 -17.29 -27.96 15.48
CA GLU A 49 -18.27 -28.81 14.79
C GLU A 49 -18.54 -28.38 13.35
N SER A 50 -18.13 -27.17 12.97
CA SER A 50 -18.30 -26.61 11.63
C SER A 50 -17.26 -25.53 11.33
N SER A 51 -17.06 -25.23 10.05
CA SER A 51 -16.18 -24.15 9.60
C SER A 51 -16.68 -22.76 10.04
N GLN A 52 -18.00 -22.60 10.16
CA GLN A 52 -18.64 -21.40 10.68
C GLN A 52 -18.33 -21.24 12.18
N ARG A 53 -18.38 -22.33 12.97
CA ARG A 53 -17.98 -22.29 14.38
C ARG A 53 -16.50 -21.96 14.54
N LEU A 54 -15.64 -22.54 13.70
CA LEU A 54 -14.20 -22.24 13.70
C LEU A 54 -13.94 -20.74 13.53
N LEU A 55 -14.64 -20.07 12.61
CA LEU A 55 -14.50 -18.62 12.44
C LEU A 55 -14.92 -17.84 13.70
N LEU A 56 -16.01 -18.25 14.36
CA LEU A 56 -16.47 -17.61 15.60
C LEU A 56 -15.46 -17.80 16.73
N GLN A 57 -14.90 -19.00 16.89
CA GLN A 57 -13.86 -19.27 17.89
C GLN A 57 -12.60 -18.44 17.62
N ILE A 58 -12.18 -18.30 16.36
CA ILE A 58 -11.07 -17.41 15.99
C ILE A 58 -11.39 -15.95 16.37
N ALA A 59 -12.63 -15.50 16.16
CA ALA A 59 -13.05 -14.14 16.50
C ALA A 59 -13.02 -13.85 18.01
N GLU A 60 -13.17 -14.88 18.85
CA GLU A 60 -13.10 -14.83 20.32
C GLU A 60 -11.66 -14.74 20.86
N VAL A 61 -10.63 -15.08 20.06
CA VAL A 61 -9.22 -14.97 20.47
C VAL A 61 -8.86 -13.51 20.78
N GLU A 62 -8.37 -13.26 22.01
CA GLU A 62 -8.09 -11.91 22.51
C GLU A 62 -6.96 -11.21 21.73
N SER A 63 -5.81 -11.88 21.62
CA SER A 63 -4.62 -11.36 20.95
C SER A 63 -4.94 -11.01 19.50
N GLN A 64 -4.88 -9.72 19.18
CA GLN A 64 -5.16 -9.21 17.83
C GLN A 64 -4.20 -9.80 16.80
N TRP A 65 -2.91 -9.85 17.12
CA TRP A 65 -1.91 -10.41 16.23
C TRP A 65 -2.21 -11.88 15.92
N MET A 66 -2.44 -12.69 16.97
CA MET A 66 -2.73 -14.12 16.82
C MET A 66 -4.00 -14.33 15.99
N ARG A 67 -5.09 -13.62 16.32
CA ARG A 67 -6.36 -13.68 15.60
C ARG A 67 -6.19 -13.37 14.10
N ILE A 68 -5.41 -12.35 13.75
CA ILE A 68 -5.13 -12.03 12.34
C ILE A 68 -4.40 -13.18 11.64
N GLN A 69 -3.41 -13.80 12.30
CA GLN A 69 -2.71 -14.94 11.70
C GLN A 69 -3.63 -16.16 11.55
N LEU A 70 -4.47 -16.45 12.54
CA LEU A 70 -5.50 -17.49 12.45
C LEU A 70 -6.48 -17.23 11.29
N CYS A 71 -6.91 -15.98 11.06
CA CYS A 71 -7.72 -15.63 9.90
C CYS A 71 -6.99 -15.86 8.56
N ARG A 72 -5.66 -15.68 8.51
CA ARG A 72 -4.86 -16.00 7.31
C ARG A 72 -4.82 -17.50 7.04
N VAL A 73 -4.64 -18.31 8.09
CA VAL A 73 -4.72 -19.78 7.98
C VAL A 73 -6.12 -20.22 7.57
N PHE A 74 -7.16 -19.67 8.21
CA PHE A 74 -8.57 -19.92 7.87
C PHE A 74 -8.85 -19.64 6.40
N ARG A 75 -8.39 -18.50 5.86
CA ARG A 75 -8.54 -18.19 4.43
C ARG A 75 -7.93 -19.27 3.53
N LYS A 76 -6.75 -19.79 3.87
CA LYS A 76 -6.04 -20.77 3.03
C LYS A 76 -6.74 -22.13 3.01
N TYR A 77 -7.26 -22.59 4.15
CA TYR A 77 -7.88 -23.91 4.26
C TYR A 77 -9.39 -23.93 4.05
N VAL A 78 -10.10 -22.87 4.44
CA VAL A 78 -11.57 -22.87 4.57
C VAL A 78 -12.25 -22.01 3.49
N SER A 79 -11.77 -20.79 3.26
CA SER A 79 -12.41 -19.86 2.31
C SER A 79 -11.40 -18.97 1.59
N PRO A 80 -10.77 -19.45 0.51
CA PRO A 80 -9.81 -18.66 -0.28
C PRO A 80 -10.43 -17.39 -0.89
N ALA A 81 -11.74 -17.43 -1.18
CA ALA A 81 -12.49 -16.32 -1.74
C ALA A 81 -12.76 -15.20 -0.74
N THR A 82 -12.87 -15.50 0.57
CA THR A 82 -13.13 -14.46 1.58
C THR A 82 -11.84 -13.71 1.94
N PRO A 83 -11.76 -12.38 1.76
CA PRO A 83 -10.56 -11.60 2.08
C PRO A 83 -10.26 -11.60 3.58
N VAL A 84 -8.96 -11.67 3.95
CA VAL A 84 -8.51 -11.55 5.35
C VAL A 84 -8.96 -10.24 6.00
N GLU A 85 -9.03 -9.15 5.20
CA GLU A 85 -9.51 -7.85 5.64
C GLU A 85 -10.97 -7.86 6.12
N MET A 86 -11.80 -8.76 5.58
CA MET A 86 -13.14 -9.01 6.07
C MET A 86 -13.10 -9.92 7.30
N LEU A 87 -12.39 -11.05 7.21
CA LEU A 87 -12.31 -12.05 8.28
C LEU A 87 -11.81 -11.47 9.61
N LYS A 88 -10.89 -10.50 9.57
CA LYS A 88 -10.33 -9.89 10.80
C LYS A 88 -11.32 -8.98 11.56
N LYS A 89 -12.47 -8.62 10.96
CA LYS A 89 -13.51 -7.80 11.60
C LYS A 89 -14.32 -8.65 12.58
N LYS A 90 -13.75 -8.94 13.76
CA LYS A 90 -14.34 -9.88 14.74
C LYS A 90 -15.82 -9.64 15.08
N ARG A 91 -16.25 -8.37 15.16
CA ARG A 91 -17.66 -8.00 15.45
C ARG A 91 -18.64 -8.38 14.33
N GLN A 92 -18.13 -8.67 13.13
CA GLN A 92 -18.92 -9.06 11.95
C GLN A 92 -18.84 -10.57 11.68
N ALA A 93 -18.20 -11.38 12.52
CA ALA A 93 -18.01 -12.81 12.25
C ALA A 93 -19.33 -13.56 12.01
N GLN A 94 -20.38 -13.24 12.78
CA GLN A 94 -21.73 -13.80 12.57
C GLN A 94 -22.32 -13.39 11.21
N GLN A 95 -22.17 -12.13 10.83
CA GLN A 95 -22.64 -11.62 9.54
C GLN A 95 -21.88 -12.27 8.38
N ILE A 96 -20.57 -12.45 8.50
CA ILE A 96 -19.74 -13.13 7.49
C ILE A 96 -20.21 -14.57 7.32
N ASN A 97 -20.49 -15.29 8.41
CA ASN A 97 -21.06 -16.64 8.33
C ASN A 97 -22.41 -16.66 7.61
N ALA A 98 -23.30 -15.71 7.91
CA ALA A 98 -24.60 -15.64 7.27
C ALA A 98 -24.52 -15.35 5.75
N GLN A 99 -23.55 -14.54 5.32
CA GLN A 99 -23.41 -14.11 3.92
C GLN A 99 -22.56 -15.06 3.06
N PHE A 100 -21.50 -15.63 3.64
CA PHE A 100 -20.47 -16.36 2.89
C PHE A 100 -20.23 -17.78 3.43
N GLY A 101 -20.79 -18.13 4.58
CA GLY A 101 -20.54 -19.42 5.23
C GLY A 101 -21.02 -20.63 4.43
N TRP A 102 -21.88 -20.43 3.43
CA TRP A 102 -22.33 -21.48 2.52
C TRP A 102 -21.23 -21.95 1.56
N ASP A 103 -20.22 -21.10 1.29
CA ASP A 103 -19.07 -21.42 0.43
C ASP A 103 -17.85 -21.88 1.25
N PHE A 104 -18.00 -22.06 2.56
CA PHE A 104 -16.92 -22.56 3.39
C PHE A 104 -16.72 -24.05 3.17
N ARG A 105 -15.45 -24.46 2.97
CA ARG A 105 -15.09 -25.87 2.90
C ARG A 105 -15.59 -26.61 4.16
N ALA A 106 -16.13 -27.81 3.98
CA ALA A 106 -16.61 -28.63 5.08
C ALA A 106 -15.52 -28.88 6.13
N ILE A 107 -15.89 -28.86 7.41
CA ILE A 107 -14.91 -28.91 8.51
C ILE A 107 -14.07 -30.19 8.49
N GLN A 108 -14.66 -31.32 8.06
CA GLN A 108 -13.99 -32.62 7.96
C GLN A 108 -12.90 -32.62 6.88
N GLU A 109 -13.16 -31.97 5.75
CA GLU A 109 -12.16 -31.81 4.68
C GLU A 109 -11.02 -30.89 5.13
N VAL A 110 -11.34 -29.83 5.87
CA VAL A 110 -10.36 -28.92 6.47
C VAL A 110 -9.48 -29.67 7.46
N GLN A 111 -10.07 -30.46 8.35
CA GLN A 111 -9.37 -31.31 9.32
C GLN A 111 -8.45 -32.30 8.61
N ALA A 112 -8.95 -33.04 7.62
CA ALA A 112 -8.14 -34.01 6.86
C ALA A 112 -6.95 -33.34 6.16
N ALA A 113 -7.19 -32.22 5.45
CA ALA A 113 -6.14 -31.50 4.72
C ALA A 113 -5.12 -30.83 5.65
N PHE A 114 -5.54 -30.34 6.82
CA PHE A 114 -4.61 -29.77 7.79
C PHE A 114 -3.73 -30.85 8.45
N MET A 115 -4.32 -32.00 8.80
CA MET A 115 -3.60 -33.10 9.46
C MET A 115 -2.69 -33.88 8.51
N SER A 116 -2.88 -33.79 7.19
CA SER A 116 -1.99 -34.41 6.21
C SER A 116 -0.67 -33.66 6.03
N ARG A 117 -0.48 -32.53 6.73
CA ARG A 117 0.72 -31.69 6.66
C ARG A 117 1.51 -31.80 7.98
N PRO A 118 2.85 -31.61 7.95
CA PRO A 118 3.65 -31.57 9.17
C PRO A 118 3.25 -30.38 10.05
N LEU A 119 3.57 -30.46 11.33
CA LEU A 119 3.39 -29.37 12.28
C LEU A 119 4.74 -29.12 12.98
N PRO A 120 5.40 -27.98 12.73
CA PRO A 120 4.99 -26.89 11.85
C PRO A 120 5.03 -27.25 10.34
N ASP A 121 4.12 -26.66 9.56
CA ASP A 121 4.15 -26.74 8.09
C ASP A 121 5.02 -25.60 7.55
N GLU A 122 6.28 -25.90 7.22
CA GLU A 122 7.26 -24.89 6.75
C GLU A 122 6.77 -24.14 5.51
N ALA A 123 6.10 -24.84 4.58
CA ALA A 123 5.58 -24.22 3.36
C ALA A 123 4.49 -23.20 3.68
N LEU A 124 3.60 -23.53 4.62
CA LEU A 124 2.60 -22.59 5.11
C LEU A 124 3.24 -21.42 5.86
N CYS A 125 4.26 -21.67 6.68
CA CYS A 125 5.00 -20.62 7.39
C CYS A 125 5.63 -19.63 6.41
N ALA A 126 6.27 -20.11 5.34
CA ALA A 126 6.82 -19.27 4.28
C ALA A 126 5.73 -18.43 3.58
N ILE A 127 4.59 -19.03 3.24
CA ILE A 127 3.45 -18.30 2.65
C ILE A 127 2.91 -17.22 3.59
N LEU A 128 2.85 -17.50 4.90
CA LEU A 128 2.41 -16.51 5.89
C LEU A 128 3.42 -15.38 6.04
N TRP A 129 4.71 -15.69 5.92
CA TRP A 129 5.81 -14.72 5.99
C TRP A 129 5.75 -13.65 4.90
N GLU A 130 5.28 -13.98 3.70
CA GLU A 130 5.07 -12.99 2.62
C GLU A 130 4.10 -11.86 3.03
N TYR A 131 3.20 -12.13 3.99
CA TYR A 131 2.29 -11.12 4.52
C TYR A 131 2.91 -10.27 5.66
N LYS A 132 4.13 -10.58 6.12
CA LYS A 132 4.83 -9.85 7.20
C LYS A 132 5.16 -8.41 6.76
N SER A 133 5.68 -8.26 5.54
CA SER A 133 6.17 -6.98 4.99
C SER A 133 5.24 -6.38 3.93
N ARG A 134 4.03 -6.94 3.74
CA ARG A 134 3.10 -6.45 2.71
C ARG A 134 2.67 -5.01 3.00
N GLY A 135 2.98 -4.11 2.06
CA GLY A 135 2.71 -2.66 2.16
C GLY A 135 3.86 -1.84 2.74
N GLN A 136 4.83 -2.48 3.40
CA GLN A 136 5.97 -1.80 4.03
C GLN A 136 6.81 -1.01 3.03
N LYS A 137 7.09 -1.58 1.85
CA LYS A 137 7.88 -0.92 0.80
C LYS A 137 7.32 0.45 0.38
N GLY A 138 5.99 0.60 0.38
CA GLY A 138 5.33 1.87 0.06
C GLY A 138 5.50 2.91 1.18
N TYR A 139 5.38 2.50 2.44
CA TYR A 139 5.66 3.37 3.58
C TYR A 139 7.14 3.78 3.64
N ASP A 140 8.04 2.82 3.42
CA ASP A 140 9.49 3.09 3.39
C ASP A 140 9.85 4.10 2.29
N LEU A 141 9.18 4.05 1.13
CA LEU A 141 9.35 5.03 0.06
C LEU A 141 8.98 6.44 0.53
N THR A 142 7.78 6.58 1.09
CA THR A 142 7.25 7.87 1.55
C THR A 142 8.09 8.45 2.69
N ASP A 143 8.50 7.62 3.66
CA ASP A 143 9.37 8.05 4.78
C ASP A 143 10.74 8.53 4.27
N ARG A 144 11.36 7.81 3.33
CA ARG A 144 12.62 8.22 2.70
C ARG A 144 12.46 9.52 1.94
N PHE A 145 11.39 9.68 1.18
CA PHE A 145 11.08 10.92 0.48
C PHE A 145 11.00 12.10 1.45
N PHE A 146 10.32 11.97 2.59
CA PHE A 146 10.21 13.06 3.56
C PHE A 146 11.53 13.42 4.22
N ILE A 147 12.39 12.45 4.50
CA ILE A 147 13.74 12.72 5.01
C ILE A 147 14.52 13.53 3.97
N MET A 148 14.50 13.11 2.70
CA MET A 148 15.19 13.82 1.61
C MET A 148 14.61 15.23 1.39
N PHE A 149 13.28 15.35 1.38
CA PHE A 149 12.59 16.63 1.21
C PHE A 149 12.96 17.61 2.31
N ARG A 150 12.89 17.20 3.59
CA ARG A 150 13.23 18.07 4.73
C ARG A 150 14.71 18.44 4.77
N ALA A 151 15.59 17.54 4.33
CA ALA A 151 17.02 17.86 4.21
C ALA A 151 17.29 18.89 3.11
N GLN A 152 16.55 18.81 2.00
CA GLN A 152 16.72 19.70 0.85
C GLN A 152 15.99 21.05 1.00
N PHE A 153 14.85 21.07 1.67
CA PHE A 153 13.99 22.24 1.89
C PHE A 153 13.64 22.41 3.37
N PRO A 154 14.62 22.79 4.23
CA PRO A 154 14.45 22.79 5.69
C PRO A 154 13.41 23.78 6.23
N ASP A 155 13.05 24.78 5.43
CA ASP A 155 12.09 25.84 5.72
C ASP A 155 10.68 25.57 5.16
N LEU A 156 10.52 24.59 4.27
CA LEU A 156 9.20 24.19 3.78
C LEU A 156 8.62 23.11 4.70
N TYR A 157 7.31 23.15 4.91
CA TYR A 157 6.62 22.15 5.73
C TYR A 157 6.00 21.08 4.85
N ILE A 158 6.18 19.81 5.23
CA ILE A 158 5.55 18.67 4.59
C ILE A 158 4.76 17.86 5.63
N ASP A 159 3.48 17.70 5.38
CA ASP A 159 2.55 16.94 6.23
C ASP A 159 2.09 15.66 5.54
N SER A 160 1.87 14.60 6.32
CA SER A 160 1.52 13.26 5.85
C SER A 160 0.90 12.43 6.99
N PRO A 161 0.09 11.41 6.69
CA PRO A 161 -0.36 10.46 7.71
C PRO A 161 0.83 9.82 8.42
N GLN A 162 0.84 9.81 9.75
CA GLN A 162 1.85 9.07 10.50
C GLN A 162 1.65 7.55 10.28
N ARG A 163 2.52 6.93 9.47
CA ARG A 163 2.57 5.47 9.19
C ARG A 163 1.28 4.92 8.55
N ALA A 164 0.75 3.79 9.04
CA ALA A 164 -0.53 3.19 8.62
C ALA A 164 -1.77 4.01 9.02
N GLY A 165 -1.61 5.33 9.18
CA GLY A 165 -2.69 6.29 9.36
C GLY A 165 -3.54 6.42 8.10
N ARG A 166 -4.68 7.13 8.23
CA ARG A 166 -5.53 7.46 7.08
C ARG A 166 -4.90 8.60 6.29
N ASP A 167 -4.96 8.50 4.96
CA ASP A 167 -4.60 9.54 3.99
C ASP A 167 -5.12 10.93 4.40
N ILE A 168 -4.38 11.97 4.03
CA ILE A 168 -4.82 13.34 4.24
C ILE A 168 -6.02 13.60 3.34
N ARG A 169 -7.10 14.08 3.94
CA ARG A 169 -8.27 14.56 3.21
C ARG A 169 -8.03 16.00 2.80
N LEU A 170 -8.14 16.31 1.52
CA LEU A 170 -7.86 17.67 1.02
C LEU A 170 -8.74 18.74 1.65
N GLY A 171 -9.96 18.43 2.08
CA GLY A 171 -10.81 19.37 2.82
C GLY A 171 -10.24 19.84 4.15
N ASN A 172 -9.30 19.07 4.74
CA ASN A 172 -8.58 19.47 5.95
C ASN A 172 -7.39 20.40 5.65
N ALA A 173 -6.80 20.29 4.46
CA ALA A 173 -5.60 21.04 4.07
C ALA A 173 -5.93 22.32 3.29
N ILE A 174 -6.98 22.29 2.46
CA ILE A 174 -7.43 23.40 1.63
C ILE A 174 -8.89 23.70 1.99
N LYS A 175 -9.10 24.89 2.54
CA LYS A 175 -10.43 25.38 2.88
C LYS A 175 -11.31 25.49 1.63
N ASP A 176 -12.57 25.08 1.74
CA ASP A 176 -13.55 25.15 0.65
C ASP A 176 -13.14 24.34 -0.61
N TYR A 177 -12.32 23.29 -0.44
CA TYR A 177 -12.01 22.37 -1.52
C TYR A 177 -13.26 21.59 -1.95
N THR A 178 -13.51 21.51 -3.26
CA THR A 178 -14.77 21.01 -3.83
C THR A 178 -15.07 19.54 -3.50
N ASN A 179 -14.03 18.74 -3.25
CA ASN A 179 -14.15 17.34 -2.88
C ASN A 179 -13.40 17.09 -1.57
N PRO A 180 -13.98 17.45 -0.41
CA PRO A 180 -13.26 17.48 0.85
C PRO A 180 -12.70 16.11 1.27
N ASP A 181 -13.29 15.02 0.78
CA ASP A 181 -12.87 13.65 1.11
C ASP A 181 -11.76 13.09 0.21
N ARG A 182 -11.26 13.85 -0.78
CA ARG A 182 -10.17 13.43 -1.67
C ARG A 182 -8.93 13.04 -0.84
N PRO A 183 -8.51 11.76 -0.85
CA PRO A 183 -7.31 11.34 -0.13
C PRO A 183 -6.05 11.67 -0.92
N VAL A 184 -5.01 12.10 -0.22
CA VAL A 184 -3.65 12.32 -0.74
C VAL A 184 -2.61 11.82 0.27
N ASP A 185 -1.42 11.47 -0.22
CA ASP A 185 -0.37 10.87 0.60
C ASP A 185 0.39 11.92 1.43
N PHE A 186 0.55 13.13 0.86
CA PHE A 186 1.17 14.25 1.55
C PHE A 186 0.76 15.60 0.97
N VAL A 187 1.00 16.66 1.74
CA VAL A 187 0.85 18.06 1.30
C VAL A 187 2.10 18.84 1.69
N VAL A 188 2.48 19.80 0.85
CA VAL A 188 3.61 20.71 1.07
C VAL A 188 3.07 22.11 1.23
N TYR A 189 3.51 22.80 2.29
CA TYR A 189 3.23 24.19 2.56
C TYR A 189 4.44 25.07 2.27
N ASN A 190 4.17 26.33 1.99
CA ASN A 190 5.20 27.38 1.91
C ASN A 190 5.96 27.56 3.24
N ALA A 191 6.98 28.42 3.24
CA ALA A 191 7.80 28.67 4.42
C ALA A 191 7.06 29.33 5.60
N ALA A 192 5.91 29.95 5.35
CA ALA A 192 5.04 30.48 6.41
C ALA A 192 4.12 29.40 7.01
N GLY A 193 3.95 28.26 6.34
CA GLY A 193 3.09 27.16 6.76
C GLY A 193 1.59 27.42 6.57
N ASP A 194 1.21 28.50 5.88
CA ASP A 194 -0.18 28.96 5.76
C ASP A 194 -0.81 28.66 4.38
N GLN A 195 0.01 28.34 3.38
CA GLN A 195 -0.44 28.07 2.02
C GLN A 195 0.07 26.72 1.52
N VAL A 196 -0.84 25.87 1.04
CA VAL A 196 -0.48 24.64 0.32
C VAL A 196 0.08 25.00 -1.06
N ILE A 197 1.31 24.59 -1.34
CA ILE A 197 2.01 24.84 -2.60
C ILE A 197 2.13 23.58 -3.47
N ALA A 198 2.12 22.38 -2.86
CA ALA A 198 2.07 21.13 -3.60
C ALA A 198 1.26 20.06 -2.88
N ILE A 199 0.68 19.15 -3.66
CA ILE A 199 0.00 17.95 -3.20
C ILE A 199 0.72 16.72 -3.77
N GLY A 200 0.86 15.69 -2.95
CA GLY A 200 1.65 14.52 -3.23
C GLY A 200 0.87 13.22 -3.30
N LEU A 201 1.22 12.37 -4.27
CA LEU A 201 0.84 10.97 -4.34
C LEU A 201 2.10 10.11 -4.47
N ALA A 202 2.24 9.07 -3.65
CA ALA A 202 3.44 8.25 -3.53
C ALA A 202 3.12 6.76 -3.71
N ARG A 203 3.95 6.05 -4.49
CA ARG A 203 3.78 4.63 -4.74
C ARG A 203 5.09 3.93 -5.06
N TYR A 204 5.22 2.71 -4.53
CA TYR A 204 6.28 1.78 -4.90
C TYR A 204 5.71 0.67 -5.79
N ASP A 205 6.15 0.59 -7.05
CA ASP A 205 5.73 -0.41 -8.04
C ASP A 205 6.79 -1.52 -8.17
N SER A 206 6.47 -2.71 -7.63
CA SER A 206 7.45 -3.77 -7.39
C SER A 206 7.59 -4.84 -8.47
N ASP A 207 6.54 -5.23 -9.18
CA ASP A 207 6.54 -6.38 -10.12
C ASP A 207 5.18 -6.55 -10.86
N ARG A 208 4.55 -5.47 -11.33
CA ARG A 208 3.15 -5.53 -11.79
C ARG A 208 3.03 -5.45 -13.31
N GLY A 209 2.25 -6.37 -13.89
CA GLY A 209 1.90 -6.39 -15.31
C GLY A 209 0.44 -6.02 -15.62
N GLY A 210 0.24 -5.44 -16.80
CA GLY A 210 -0.99 -5.42 -17.60
C GLY A 210 -2.20 -4.70 -16.98
N ALA A 211 -3.20 -5.45 -16.52
CA ALA A 211 -4.52 -4.90 -16.15
C ALA A 211 -4.52 -3.92 -14.96
N GLN A 212 -3.44 -3.88 -14.15
CA GLN A 212 -3.31 -2.92 -13.05
C GLN A 212 -2.54 -1.65 -13.42
N GLU A 213 -1.95 -1.58 -14.62
CA GLU A 213 -1.21 -0.41 -15.12
C GLU A 213 -2.19 0.72 -15.50
N ASP A 214 -3.19 0.41 -16.33
CA ASP A 214 -4.17 1.37 -16.87
C ASP A 214 -5.07 2.04 -15.81
N ASP A 215 -5.61 1.26 -14.85
CA ASP A 215 -6.53 1.78 -13.83
C ASP A 215 -5.88 2.85 -12.93
N ARG A 216 -4.55 2.81 -12.77
CA ARG A 216 -3.84 3.64 -11.80
C ARG A 216 -3.42 4.97 -12.36
N THR A 217 -2.78 4.96 -13.52
CA THR A 217 -2.38 6.18 -14.21
C THR A 217 -3.62 6.98 -14.60
N GLY A 218 -4.71 6.30 -14.97
CA GLY A 218 -6.05 6.90 -15.12
C GLY A 218 -6.56 7.55 -13.83
N GLY A 219 -6.50 6.85 -12.69
CA GLY A 219 -6.88 7.41 -11.38
C GLY A 219 -6.05 8.63 -10.96
N TYR A 220 -4.74 8.59 -11.20
CA TYR A 220 -3.82 9.70 -10.91
C TYR A 220 -4.06 10.91 -11.80
N LYS A 221 -4.30 10.68 -13.10
CA LYS A 221 -4.69 11.73 -14.04
C LYS A 221 -5.98 12.40 -13.63
N ASN A 222 -6.98 11.63 -13.20
CA ASN A 222 -8.25 12.17 -12.71
C ASN A 222 -8.05 13.02 -11.45
N CYS A 223 -7.23 12.54 -10.49
CA CYS A 223 -6.90 13.31 -9.29
C CYS A 223 -6.15 14.61 -9.62
N ALA A 224 -5.13 14.56 -10.49
CA ALA A 224 -4.39 15.74 -10.92
C ALA A 224 -5.30 16.75 -11.61
N ASN A 225 -6.15 16.30 -12.54
CA ASN A 225 -7.12 17.16 -13.20
C ASN A 225 -8.07 17.83 -12.21
N GLU A 226 -8.60 17.10 -11.23
CA GLU A 226 -9.49 17.67 -10.21
C GLU A 226 -8.79 18.78 -9.41
N VAL A 227 -7.60 18.48 -8.87
CA VAL A 227 -6.82 19.40 -8.04
C VAL A 227 -6.36 20.64 -8.84
N LEU A 228 -5.80 20.44 -10.03
CA LEU A 228 -5.24 21.52 -10.83
C LEU A 228 -6.32 22.40 -11.47
N ASN A 229 -7.46 21.84 -11.85
CA ASN A 229 -8.61 22.65 -12.28
C ASN A 229 -9.16 23.50 -11.13
N TYR A 230 -9.23 22.94 -9.91
CA TYR A 230 -9.60 23.73 -8.72
C TYR A 230 -8.60 24.86 -8.49
N ALA A 231 -7.30 24.57 -8.56
CA ALA A 231 -6.26 25.57 -8.39
C ALA A 231 -6.35 26.69 -9.43
N GLN A 232 -6.52 26.35 -10.70
CA GLN A 232 -6.65 27.31 -11.79
C GLN A 232 -7.88 28.21 -11.60
N LYS A 233 -9.03 27.64 -11.24
CA LYS A 233 -10.27 28.41 -10.99
C LYS A 233 -10.15 29.39 -9.83
N ASN A 234 -9.36 29.04 -8.81
CA ASN A 234 -9.17 29.85 -7.61
C ASN A 234 -7.87 30.67 -7.63
N GLY A 235 -7.15 30.71 -8.75
CA GLY A 235 -5.90 31.48 -8.88
C GLY A 235 -4.76 30.98 -7.98
N LEU A 236 -4.77 29.70 -7.60
CA LEU A 236 -3.76 29.11 -6.72
C LEU A 236 -2.56 28.60 -7.52
N GLY A 237 -1.35 28.85 -7.01
CA GLY A 237 -0.08 28.36 -7.57
C GLY A 237 0.19 26.85 -7.40
N LEU A 238 -0.82 26.08 -6.98
CA LEU A 238 -0.71 24.70 -6.53
C LEU A 238 -0.09 23.77 -7.59
N LYS A 239 0.77 22.85 -7.11
CA LYS A 239 1.47 21.83 -7.89
C LYS A 239 1.07 20.41 -7.48
N MET A 240 1.34 19.45 -8.35
CA MET A 240 1.17 18.02 -8.08
C MET A 240 2.51 17.30 -8.18
N LEU A 241 2.85 16.56 -7.12
CA LEU A 241 4.02 15.70 -7.04
C LEU A 241 3.58 14.24 -7.08
N PHE A 242 4.18 13.46 -7.98
CA PHE A 242 4.01 12.01 -8.04
C PHE A 242 5.34 11.35 -7.74
N ILE A 243 5.43 10.68 -6.59
CA ILE A 243 6.60 9.87 -6.25
C ILE A 243 6.28 8.44 -6.68
N ASN A 244 6.81 8.01 -7.84
CA ASN A 244 6.75 6.60 -8.21
C ASN A 244 8.16 6.02 -8.29
N ASP A 245 8.37 4.88 -7.65
CA ASP A 245 9.68 4.23 -7.60
C ASP A 245 9.53 2.70 -7.66
N GLY A 246 10.62 2.02 -8.01
CA GLY A 246 10.69 0.56 -8.08
C GLY A 246 10.78 0.00 -9.50
N PRO A 247 11.10 -1.30 -9.63
CA PRO A 247 11.37 -1.93 -10.92
C PRO A 247 10.16 -2.04 -11.83
N GLY A 248 8.93 -1.94 -11.29
CA GLY A 248 7.71 -1.93 -12.09
C GLY A 248 7.64 -0.75 -13.07
N LEU A 249 8.34 0.35 -12.82
CA LEU A 249 8.46 1.45 -13.78
C LEU A 249 9.14 1.05 -15.09
N LEU A 250 10.00 0.01 -15.06
CA LEU A 250 10.71 -0.48 -16.24
C LEU A 250 9.89 -1.49 -17.05
N LEU A 251 8.70 -1.86 -16.56
CA LEU A 251 7.83 -2.85 -17.17
C LEU A 251 6.70 -2.17 -17.94
N GLY A 252 6.27 -2.80 -19.04
CA GLY A 252 5.07 -2.41 -19.77
C GLY A 252 5.06 -0.95 -20.25
N SER A 253 3.91 -0.29 -20.09
CA SER A 253 3.72 1.12 -20.46
C SER A 253 4.03 2.09 -19.33
N MET A 254 4.26 1.59 -18.11
CA MET A 254 4.31 2.39 -16.88
C MET A 254 5.16 3.67 -17.02
N TRP A 255 6.41 3.57 -17.50
CA TRP A 255 7.24 4.76 -17.69
C TRP A 255 6.57 5.80 -18.61
N HIS A 256 5.99 5.37 -19.73
CA HIS A 256 5.31 6.24 -20.68
C HIS A 256 4.05 6.85 -20.08
N ASP A 257 3.30 6.09 -19.29
CA ASP A 257 2.05 6.58 -18.70
C ASP A 257 2.32 7.68 -17.67
N TYR A 258 3.37 7.51 -16.86
CA TYR A 258 3.81 8.55 -15.95
C TYR A 258 4.44 9.75 -16.69
N ALA A 259 5.16 9.51 -17.78
CA ALA A 259 5.65 10.60 -18.64
C ALA A 259 4.48 11.39 -19.25
N ALA A 260 3.44 10.72 -19.74
CA ALA A 260 2.24 11.33 -20.28
C ALA A 260 1.43 12.06 -19.19
N LEU A 261 1.38 11.51 -17.97
CA LEU A 261 0.78 12.18 -16.81
C LEU A 261 1.49 13.50 -16.51
N GLU A 262 2.82 13.52 -16.50
CA GLU A 262 3.59 14.75 -16.30
C GLU A 262 3.33 15.79 -17.40
N GLN A 263 3.30 15.34 -18.66
CA GLN A 263 3.05 16.21 -19.81
C GLN A 263 1.61 16.74 -19.86
N SER A 264 0.66 16.11 -19.15
CA SER A 264 -0.74 16.52 -19.16
C SER A 264 -0.99 17.90 -18.54
N TRP A 265 -0.10 18.34 -17.64
CA TRP A 265 -0.11 19.70 -17.09
C TRP A 265 1.32 20.25 -17.01
N PRO A 266 1.84 20.80 -18.14
CA PRO A 266 3.21 21.27 -18.22
C PRO A 266 3.57 22.26 -17.11
N GLY A 267 4.64 21.97 -16.38
CA GLY A 267 5.13 22.80 -15.28
C GLY A 267 4.28 22.76 -14.00
N LYS A 268 3.17 22.03 -13.96
CA LYS A 268 2.31 21.89 -12.76
C LYS A 268 2.35 20.48 -12.15
N ILE A 269 2.66 19.47 -12.95
CA ILE A 269 2.92 18.10 -12.49
C ILE A 269 4.42 17.83 -12.57
N MET A 270 4.95 17.13 -11.57
CA MET A 270 6.28 16.52 -11.63
C MET A 270 6.21 15.08 -11.12
N VAL A 271 6.75 14.16 -11.92
CA VAL A 271 6.93 12.75 -11.55
C VAL A 271 8.39 12.51 -11.17
N LEU A 272 8.61 11.86 -10.03
CA LEU A 272 9.93 11.61 -9.46
C LEU A 272 10.04 10.17 -8.96
N THR A 273 11.23 9.58 -9.13
CA THR A 273 11.70 8.52 -8.24
C THR A 273 12.48 9.14 -7.06
N LEU A 274 12.84 8.36 -6.04
CA LEU A 274 13.68 8.88 -4.95
C LEU A 274 15.01 9.44 -5.46
N ARG A 275 15.62 8.75 -6.43
CA ARG A 275 16.93 9.15 -6.98
C ARG A 275 16.88 10.45 -7.78
N MET A 276 15.70 10.83 -8.28
CA MET A 276 15.51 12.11 -8.99
C MET A 276 15.37 13.30 -8.04
N VAL A 277 15.01 13.10 -6.77
CA VAL A 277 14.69 14.20 -5.82
C VAL A 277 15.82 15.25 -5.73
N PRO A 278 17.09 14.90 -5.48
CA PRO A 278 18.14 15.91 -5.25
C PRO A 278 18.44 16.79 -6.47
N GLY A 279 18.29 16.26 -7.69
CA GLY A 279 18.62 16.98 -8.92
C GLY A 279 17.42 17.62 -9.62
N ARG A 280 16.23 17.06 -9.41
CA ARG A 280 15.03 17.44 -10.15
C ARG A 280 14.03 18.21 -9.30
N LEU A 281 13.79 17.86 -8.05
CA LEU A 281 12.88 18.67 -7.25
C LEU A 281 13.61 19.96 -6.85
N THR A 282 13.13 21.12 -7.28
CA THR A 282 13.73 22.42 -6.94
C THR A 282 12.72 23.35 -6.29
N ARG A 283 13.21 24.27 -5.46
CA ARG A 283 12.38 25.31 -4.86
C ARG A 283 11.69 26.16 -5.93
N GLU A 284 12.46 26.57 -6.94
CA GLU A 284 11.96 27.38 -8.04
C GLU A 284 10.74 26.74 -8.71
N TRP A 285 10.72 25.41 -8.85
CA TRP A 285 9.59 24.69 -9.41
C TRP A 285 8.39 24.61 -8.47
N LEU A 286 8.63 24.47 -7.16
CA LEU A 286 7.57 24.41 -6.15
C LEU A 286 6.85 25.75 -5.97
N GLU A 287 7.57 26.87 -6.10
CA GLU A 287 7.06 28.21 -5.76
C GLU A 287 6.59 29.04 -6.97
N ARG A 288 6.93 28.65 -8.22
CA ARG A 288 6.48 29.33 -9.45
C ARG A 288 5.34 28.60 -10.14
#